data_AF-A0A352PAD5-F1
#
_entry.id   AF-A0A352PAD5-F1
#
_cell.length_a   1.000
_cell.length_b   1.000
_cell.length_c   1.000
_cell.angle_alpha   90.00
_cell.angle_beta   90.00
_cell.angle_gamma   90.00
#
_symmetry.space_group_name_H-M   'P 1'
#
loop_
_entity.id
_entity.type
_entity.pdbx_description
1 polymer ?
#
loop_
_entity_poly.entity_id
_entity_poly.type
_entity_poly.pdbx_seq_one_letter_code
_entity_poly.pdbx_strand_id
1 'polypeptide(L)'
;MPPPAPAAMLRLPPPLVPSQFPVTPNLLLTPNTKPAQSIPTAIVSALPSKKPPKAMLLPEPLLVVPGILPVHFIVSKINNRRDMKKGFTLIELLVVSTIIITLIGIGSVSYVRALQTSRDSRRKTDLEQIRQALETYRSENGSYPTTATWKNSGVLYPTYLTTIPSDPKAGYLYGYIRTTATTYVLCAALEVTTTPISCGTGTCGTGTCSYAATNP
;
A
#
# COMPACT_ATOMS: atom_id res chain seq x y z
N MET A 1 59.13 38.56 52.55
CA MET A 1 58.12 37.61 52.04
C MET A 1 57.95 37.85 50.55
N PRO A 2 58.46 36.98 49.68
CA PRO A 2 58.23 37.08 48.23
C PRO A 2 56.81 36.60 47.86
N PRO A 3 56.19 37.18 46.82
CA PRO A 3 54.87 36.75 46.35
C PRO A 3 54.91 35.35 45.70
N PRO A 4 53.82 34.56 45.78
CA PRO A 4 53.78 33.21 45.22
C PRO A 4 53.80 33.21 43.68
N ALA A 5 54.62 32.33 43.10
CA ALA A 5 54.73 32.11 41.66
C ALA A 5 53.41 31.58 41.06
N PRO A 6 53.03 31.98 39.83
CA PRO A 6 51.82 31.50 39.19
C PRO A 6 51.95 30.04 38.74
N ALA A 7 50.90 29.25 39.00
CA ALA A 7 50.77 27.86 38.63
C ALA A 7 50.85 27.66 37.11
N ALA A 8 51.74 26.76 36.67
CA ALA A 8 51.87 26.35 35.29
C ALA A 8 50.62 25.57 34.84
N MET A 9 49.83 26.16 33.95
CA MET A 9 48.74 25.47 33.26
C MET A 9 49.30 24.40 32.31
N LEU A 10 48.97 23.13 32.57
CA LEU A 10 49.18 22.02 31.63
C LEU A 10 48.31 22.23 30.38
N ARG A 11 48.93 22.67 29.29
CA ARG A 11 48.32 22.69 27.95
C ARG A 11 48.07 21.25 27.49
N LEU A 12 46.80 20.91 27.24
CA LEU A 12 46.41 19.69 26.52
C LEU A 12 46.98 19.71 25.08
N PRO A 13 47.43 18.56 24.54
CA PRO A 13 47.84 18.47 23.14
C PRO A 13 46.63 18.65 22.19
N PRO A 14 46.81 19.28 21.02
CA PRO A 14 45.74 19.48 20.04
C PRO A 14 45.29 18.14 19.40
N PRO A 15 44.02 18.03 18.96
CA PRO A 15 43.53 16.83 18.30
C PRO A 15 44.18 16.63 16.92
N LEU A 16 44.54 15.38 16.62
CA LEU A 16 45.11 14.97 15.34
C LEU A 16 44.05 15.13 14.22
N VAL A 17 44.39 15.92 13.21
CA VAL A 17 43.61 16.10 11.98
C VAL A 17 43.79 14.85 11.10
N PRO A 18 42.72 14.20 10.62
CA PRO A 18 42.87 13.18 9.59
C PRO A 18 43.28 13.83 8.26
N SER A 19 44.43 13.36 7.76
CA SER A 19 45.08 13.72 6.52
C SER A 19 44.17 13.55 5.30
N GLN A 20 44.23 14.56 4.43
CA GLN A 20 43.68 14.56 3.09
C GLN A 20 44.34 13.49 2.21
N PHE A 21 43.55 12.82 1.39
CA PHE A 21 44.04 12.19 0.15
C PHE A 21 43.38 12.87 -1.06
N PRO A 22 44.14 13.05 -2.16
CA PRO A 22 43.82 14.00 -3.22
C PRO A 22 42.77 13.50 -4.22
N VAL A 23 42.06 14.47 -4.78
CA VAL A 23 41.21 14.38 -5.96
C VAL A 23 42.06 14.27 -7.22
N THR A 24 41.69 13.39 -8.15
CA THR A 24 41.97 13.57 -9.58
C THR A 24 40.75 13.24 -10.45
N PRO A 25 40.65 13.81 -11.66
CA PRO A 25 39.38 14.14 -12.31
C PRO A 25 38.99 13.19 -13.45
N ASN A 26 37.68 13.23 -13.77
CA ASN A 26 37.00 12.96 -15.04
C ASN A 26 37.76 12.18 -16.13
N LEU A 27 37.16 11.04 -16.52
CA LEU A 27 37.24 10.60 -17.92
C LEU A 27 35.84 10.23 -18.43
N LEU A 28 35.47 11.00 -19.44
CA LEU A 28 34.21 11.11 -20.15
C LEU A 28 34.10 9.99 -21.19
N LEU A 29 33.09 9.12 -21.14
CA LEU A 29 32.69 8.30 -22.30
C LEU A 29 31.17 8.08 -22.35
N THR A 30 30.53 8.83 -23.25
CA THR A 30 29.41 8.38 -24.09
C THR A 30 29.90 8.58 -25.54
N PRO A 31 29.53 7.77 -26.56
CA PRO A 31 28.13 7.56 -26.94
C PRO A 31 27.75 6.14 -27.41
N ASN A 32 26.43 5.92 -27.40
CA ASN A 32 25.68 4.95 -28.21
C ASN A 32 26.28 4.71 -29.60
N THR A 33 26.23 3.45 -30.08
CA THR A 33 25.47 3.04 -31.29
C THR A 33 25.63 1.55 -31.65
N LYS A 34 24.53 0.99 -32.20
CA LYS A 34 24.37 -0.28 -32.97
C LYS A 34 23.83 -1.48 -32.12
N PRO A 35 22.70 -2.11 -32.52
CA PRO A 35 22.53 -2.71 -33.85
C PRO A 35 21.25 -2.38 -34.62
N ALA A 36 21.44 -2.08 -35.91
CA ALA A 36 20.54 -2.51 -36.96
C ALA A 36 21.00 -3.90 -37.42
N GLN A 37 20.07 -4.86 -37.53
CA GLN A 37 19.80 -5.59 -38.78
C GLN A 37 18.74 -6.69 -38.58
N SER A 38 17.69 -6.53 -39.37
CA SER A 38 16.61 -7.45 -39.73
C SER A 38 17.10 -8.69 -40.46
N ILE A 39 16.53 -9.87 -40.18
CA ILE A 39 16.49 -11.03 -41.11
C ILE A 39 15.13 -11.77 -40.95
N PRO A 40 14.54 -12.31 -42.04
CA PRO A 40 13.09 -12.52 -42.16
C PRO A 40 12.61 -13.97 -41.97
N THR A 41 11.29 -14.07 -41.88
CA THR A 41 10.34 -15.14 -42.25
C THR A 41 10.89 -16.37 -42.98
N ALA A 42 10.62 -17.58 -42.48
CA ALA A 42 9.61 -18.50 -43.05
C ALA A 42 9.80 -20.00 -42.65
N ILE A 43 8.67 -20.71 -42.74
CA ILE A 43 8.45 -22.15 -43.06
C ILE A 43 8.31 -23.16 -41.89
N VAL A 44 7.32 -24.05 -42.13
CA VAL A 44 7.04 -25.39 -41.59
C VAL A 44 5.86 -25.39 -40.60
N SER A 45 4.59 -25.49 -41.03
CA SER A 45 3.85 -26.60 -41.67
C SER A 45 3.53 -27.80 -40.77
N ALA A 46 2.23 -27.99 -40.51
CA ALA A 46 1.47 -29.25 -40.36
C ALA A 46 1.50 -30.09 -39.04
N LEU A 47 0.37 -30.06 -38.31
CA LEU A 47 -0.57 -31.15 -37.87
C LEU A 47 -0.03 -32.54 -37.40
N PRO A 48 -0.76 -33.38 -36.59
CA PRO A 48 -2.09 -33.23 -35.97
C PRO A 48 -2.27 -33.73 -34.50
N SER A 49 -3.44 -33.36 -33.95
CA SER A 49 -4.29 -33.97 -32.91
C SER A 49 -3.97 -35.39 -32.42
N LYS A 50 -3.80 -35.56 -31.09
CA LYS A 50 -3.86 -36.86 -30.41
C LYS A 50 -5.10 -36.93 -29.51
N LYS A 51 -6.05 -37.75 -29.97
CA LYS A 51 -7.32 -38.17 -29.36
C LYS A 51 -7.12 -38.75 -27.94
N PRO A 52 -7.99 -38.45 -26.96
CA PRO A 52 -7.91 -39.08 -25.64
C PRO A 52 -8.35 -40.56 -25.69
N PRO A 53 -7.70 -41.45 -24.93
CA PRO A 53 -8.04 -42.87 -24.91
C PRO A 53 -9.37 -43.14 -24.20
N LYS A 54 -9.95 -44.24 -24.67
CA LYS A 54 -11.31 -44.74 -24.50
C LYS A 54 -11.57 -45.26 -23.08
N ALA A 55 -12.83 -45.15 -22.66
CA ALA A 55 -13.39 -45.71 -21.44
C ALA A 55 -12.97 -47.18 -21.19
N MET A 56 -12.61 -47.46 -19.93
CA MET A 56 -12.34 -48.78 -19.40
C MET A 56 -13.42 -49.10 -18.36
N LEU A 57 -14.31 -50.03 -18.71
CA LEU A 57 -15.28 -50.66 -17.82
C LEU A 57 -14.59 -51.76 -17.02
N LEU A 58 -14.88 -51.86 -15.72
CA LEU A 58 -14.83 -53.13 -15.00
C LEU A 58 -16.08 -53.26 -14.11
N PRO A 59 -16.83 -54.38 -14.21
CA PRO A 59 -17.97 -54.68 -13.35
C PRO A 59 -17.49 -55.36 -12.06
N GLU A 60 -17.98 -54.93 -10.91
CA GLU A 60 -17.89 -55.72 -9.68
C GLU A 60 -19.28 -56.06 -9.13
N PRO A 61 -19.49 -57.30 -8.62
CA PRO A 61 -20.81 -57.87 -8.42
C PRO A 61 -21.39 -57.60 -7.03
N LEU A 62 -22.72 -57.56 -6.99
CA LEU A 62 -23.59 -57.62 -5.82
C LEU A 62 -23.18 -58.73 -4.85
N LEU A 63 -23.00 -58.39 -3.56
CA LEU A 63 -23.06 -59.37 -2.47
C LEU A 63 -24.11 -58.93 -1.45
N VAL A 64 -25.26 -59.61 -1.52
CA VAL A 64 -26.39 -59.56 -0.61
C VAL A 64 -26.06 -60.43 0.61
N VAL A 65 -26.19 -59.88 1.83
CA VAL A 65 -26.22 -60.67 3.07
C VAL A 65 -27.57 -60.44 3.77
N PRO A 66 -28.43 -61.47 3.90
CA PRO A 66 -29.66 -61.41 4.68
C PRO A 66 -29.51 -62.10 6.04
N GLY A 67 -30.07 -61.51 7.11
CA GLY A 67 -30.16 -62.14 8.45
C GLY A 67 -30.14 -61.13 9.61
N ILE A 68 -31.28 -60.53 9.98
CA ILE A 68 -32.10 -60.85 11.19
C ILE A 68 -31.55 -60.25 12.51
N LEU A 69 -32.31 -59.34 13.11
CA LEU A 69 -32.88 -59.46 14.47
C LEU A 69 -34.06 -58.44 14.65
N PRO A 70 -35.05 -58.72 15.53
CA PRO A 70 -36.42 -58.25 15.42
C PRO A 70 -36.79 -57.07 16.34
N VAL A 71 -37.73 -56.27 15.84
CA VAL A 71 -38.95 -55.76 16.49
C VAL A 71 -39.00 -55.81 18.02
N HIS A 72 -38.64 -54.71 18.69
CA HIS A 72 -39.27 -54.31 19.95
C HIS A 72 -39.23 -52.77 20.08
N PHE A 73 -40.43 -52.15 20.11
CA PHE A 73 -40.75 -51.03 21.01
C PHE A 73 -39.98 -49.72 20.72
N ILE A 74 -40.54 -48.64 20.18
CA ILE A 74 -41.63 -47.81 20.71
C ILE A 74 -42.17 -47.00 19.52
N VAL A 75 -43.43 -47.19 19.12
CA VAL A 75 -44.11 -46.18 18.28
C VAL A 75 -44.44 -45.02 19.20
N SER A 76 -43.50 -44.08 19.31
CA SER A 76 -43.78 -42.77 19.88
C SER A 76 -44.73 -42.08 18.92
N LYS A 77 -45.97 -41.86 19.38
CA LYS A 77 -46.96 -41.02 18.71
C LYS A 77 -46.46 -39.58 18.80
N ILE A 78 -45.46 -39.24 17.98
CA ILE A 78 -45.06 -37.85 17.75
C ILE A 78 -46.23 -37.24 17.01
N ASN A 79 -47.08 -36.55 17.77
CA ASN A 79 -48.14 -35.71 17.24
C ASN A 79 -47.50 -34.61 16.40
N ASN A 80 -47.28 -34.91 15.13
CA ASN A 80 -46.73 -33.99 14.15
C ASN A 80 -47.81 -33.00 13.76
N ARG A 81 -48.10 -32.04 14.66
CA ARG A 81 -48.66 -30.77 14.22
C ARG A 81 -47.58 -30.08 13.41
N ARG A 82 -47.47 -30.47 12.13
CA ARG A 82 -46.80 -29.64 11.14
C ARG A 82 -47.67 -28.39 11.04
N ASP A 83 -47.36 -27.39 11.86
CA ASP A 83 -47.67 -26.03 11.45
C ASP A 83 -47.05 -25.89 10.07
N MET A 84 -47.91 -25.83 9.06
CA MET A 84 -47.51 -25.62 7.68
C MET A 84 -46.94 -24.20 7.63
N LYS A 85 -45.67 -24.06 8.02
CA LYS A 85 -44.87 -22.88 7.76
C LYS A 85 -44.89 -22.73 6.24
N LYS A 86 -45.65 -21.73 5.76
CA LYS A 86 -45.72 -21.37 4.35
C LYS A 86 -44.29 -21.07 3.91
N GLY A 87 -43.69 -21.96 3.12
CA GLY A 87 -42.38 -21.73 2.52
C GLY A 87 -42.48 -20.69 1.41
N PHE A 88 -41.41 -19.92 1.22
CA PHE A 88 -41.29 -19.00 0.10
C PHE A 88 -41.39 -19.77 -1.23
N THR A 89 -42.07 -19.18 -2.20
CA THR A 89 -42.15 -19.77 -3.55
C THR A 89 -40.83 -19.55 -4.29
N LEU A 90 -40.47 -20.46 -5.21
CA LEU A 90 -39.26 -20.31 -6.03
C LEU A 90 -39.25 -19.00 -6.83
N ILE A 91 -40.42 -18.58 -7.32
CA ILE A 91 -40.58 -17.34 -8.08
C ILE A 91 -40.38 -16.09 -7.21
N GLU A 92 -40.75 -16.15 -5.93
CA GLU A 92 -40.59 -15.03 -5.00
C GLU A 92 -39.12 -14.76 -4.67
N LEU A 93 -38.33 -15.81 -4.48
CA LEU A 93 -36.87 -15.65 -4.37
C LEU A 93 -36.23 -15.21 -5.69
N LEU A 94 -36.75 -15.66 -6.83
CA LEU A 94 -36.25 -15.26 -8.13
C LEU A 94 -36.39 -13.74 -8.33
N VAL A 95 -37.59 -13.18 -8.12
CA VAL A 95 -37.84 -11.73 -8.30
C VAL A 95 -37.03 -10.89 -7.31
N VAL A 96 -36.86 -11.33 -6.06
CA VAL A 96 -36.07 -10.58 -5.09
C VAL A 96 -34.59 -10.55 -5.48
N SER A 97 -34.04 -11.69 -5.92
CA SER A 97 -32.65 -11.76 -6.35
C SER A 97 -32.38 -10.89 -7.59
N THR A 98 -33.30 -10.82 -8.55
CA THR A 98 -33.14 -9.98 -9.74
C THR A 98 -33.12 -8.49 -9.38
N ILE A 99 -33.95 -8.06 -8.43
CA ILE A 99 -33.95 -6.67 -7.94
C ILE A 99 -32.62 -6.36 -7.23
N ILE A 100 -32.16 -7.21 -6.31
CA ILE A 100 -30.91 -7.00 -5.58
C ILE A 100 -29.71 -6.90 -6.52
N ILE A 101 -29.61 -7.81 -7.50
CA ILE A 101 -28.53 -7.80 -8.49
C ILE A 101 -28.54 -6.50 -9.29
N THR A 102 -29.73 -6.03 -9.70
CA THR A 102 -29.87 -4.78 -10.45
C THR A 102 -29.42 -3.57 -9.62
N LEU A 103 -29.80 -3.49 -8.34
CA LEU A 103 -29.41 -2.41 -7.46
C LEU A 103 -27.89 -2.40 -7.19
N ILE A 104 -27.29 -3.57 -6.97
CA ILE A 104 -25.84 -3.69 -6.79
C ILE A 104 -25.10 -3.28 -8.06
N GLY A 105 -25.61 -3.69 -9.23
CA GLY A 105 -25.03 -3.34 -10.52
C GLY A 105 -24.85 -1.83 -10.67
N ILE A 106 -25.91 -1.06 -10.44
CA ILE A 106 -25.89 0.40 -10.57
C ILE A 106 -25.10 1.06 -9.41
N GLY A 107 -25.27 0.58 -8.18
CA GLY A 107 -24.63 1.16 -7.00
C GLY A 107 -23.12 0.91 -6.87
N SER A 108 -22.58 -0.12 -7.53
CA SER A 108 -21.17 -0.51 -7.38
C SER A 108 -20.18 0.58 -7.80
N VAL A 109 -20.43 1.27 -8.92
CA VAL A 109 -19.51 2.29 -9.46
C VAL A 109 -19.45 3.52 -8.56
N SER A 110 -20.60 3.99 -8.06
CA SER A 110 -20.66 5.14 -7.16
C SER A 110 -20.01 4.84 -5.81
N TYR A 111 -20.17 3.61 -5.30
CA TYR A 111 -19.53 3.17 -4.06
C TYR A 111 -18.00 3.21 -4.15
N VAL A 112 -17.40 2.70 -5.23
CA VAL A 112 -15.94 2.75 -5.42
C VAL A 112 -15.42 4.19 -5.48
N ARG A 113 -16.13 5.08 -6.19
CA ARG A 113 -15.78 6.52 -6.26
C ARG A 113 -15.87 7.20 -4.90
N ALA A 114 -16.88 6.87 -4.08
CA ALA A 114 -17.01 7.37 -2.72
C ALA A 114 -15.83 6.94 -1.84
N LEU A 115 -15.39 5.68 -1.95
CA LEU A 115 -14.21 5.19 -1.23
C LEU A 115 -12.91 5.86 -1.68
N GLN A 116 -12.74 6.13 -2.97
CA GLN A 116 -11.59 6.90 -3.49
C GLN A 116 -11.59 8.32 -2.92
N THR A 117 -12.73 9.00 -2.98
CA THR A 117 -12.89 10.38 -2.47
C THR A 117 -12.67 10.47 -0.97
N SER A 118 -13.17 9.49 -0.20
CA SER A 118 -12.95 9.40 1.25
C SER A 118 -11.46 9.26 1.60
N ARG A 119 -10.73 8.40 0.87
CA ARG A 119 -9.28 8.24 1.05
C ARG A 119 -8.52 9.51 0.64
N ASP A 120 -8.91 10.17 -0.43
CA ASP A 120 -8.32 11.45 -0.84
C ASP A 120 -8.57 12.57 0.18
N SER A 121 -9.76 12.62 0.76
CA SER A 121 -10.07 13.55 1.86
C SER A 121 -9.17 13.28 3.06
N ARG A 122 -9.02 12.01 3.45
CA ARG A 122 -8.12 11.60 4.54
C ARG A 122 -6.68 12.01 4.24
N ARG A 123 -6.16 11.75 3.04
CA ARG A 123 -4.81 12.19 2.62
C ARG A 123 -4.61 13.68 2.80
N LYS A 124 -5.59 14.50 2.38
CA LYS A 124 -5.53 15.96 2.54
C LYS A 124 -5.52 16.37 4.01
N THR A 125 -6.37 15.76 4.84
CA THR A 125 -6.41 16.01 6.28
C THR A 125 -5.09 15.59 6.95
N ASP A 126 -4.53 14.45 6.59
CA ASP A 126 -3.27 13.95 7.13
C ASP A 126 -2.10 14.88 6.77
N LEU A 127 -2.05 15.38 5.52
CA LEU A 127 -1.06 16.39 5.11
C LEU A 127 -1.22 17.72 5.86
N GLU A 128 -2.47 18.13 6.14
CA GLU A 128 -2.75 19.34 6.90
C GLU A 128 -2.28 19.22 8.36
N GLN A 129 -2.46 18.05 8.98
CA GLN A 129 -1.93 17.78 10.32
C GLN A 129 -0.39 17.85 10.33
N ILE A 130 0.27 17.25 9.33
CA ILE A 130 1.73 17.32 9.20
C ILE A 130 2.18 18.77 8.99
N ARG A 131 1.47 19.55 8.16
CA ARG A 131 1.75 20.98 7.93
C ARG A 131 1.67 21.79 9.22
N GLN A 132 0.64 21.60 10.05
CA GLN A 132 0.50 22.29 11.34
C GLN A 132 1.65 21.92 12.30
N ALA A 133 2.01 20.64 12.37
CA ALA A 133 3.13 20.19 13.17
C ALA A 133 4.47 20.77 12.69
N LEU A 134 4.69 20.85 11.38
CA LEU A 134 5.87 21.47 10.79
C LEU A 134 5.97 22.96 11.13
N GLU A 135 4.85 23.68 11.07
CA GLU A 135 4.84 25.12 11.42
C GLU A 135 5.16 25.33 12.89
N THR A 136 4.59 24.51 13.78
CA THR A 136 4.89 24.57 15.21
C THR A 136 6.36 24.25 15.48
N TYR A 137 6.91 23.20 14.84
CA TYR A 137 8.33 22.87 14.92
C TYR A 137 9.21 24.04 14.45
N ARG A 138 8.86 24.70 13.33
CA ARG A 138 9.62 25.86 12.85
C ARG A 138 9.56 27.02 13.83
N SER A 139 8.40 27.27 14.43
CA SER A 139 8.22 28.34 15.42
C SER A 139 9.15 28.18 16.62
N GLU A 140 9.43 26.94 17.05
CA GLU A 140 10.31 26.66 18.19
C GLU A 140 11.79 26.54 17.80
N ASN A 141 12.09 25.94 16.64
CA ASN A 141 13.47 25.60 16.24
C ASN A 141 14.06 26.55 15.19
N GLY A 142 13.29 27.52 14.69
CA GLY A 142 13.70 28.51 13.69
C GLY A 142 13.85 27.97 12.26
N SER A 143 13.69 26.66 12.04
CA SER A 143 13.78 26.04 10.71
C SER A 143 12.96 24.76 10.63
N TYR A 144 12.59 24.36 9.41
CA TYR A 144 11.94 23.07 9.17
C TYR A 144 12.91 21.89 9.26
N PRO A 145 12.44 20.71 9.70
CA PRO A 145 13.27 19.52 9.84
C PRO A 145 13.85 19.08 8.50
N THR A 146 14.98 18.37 8.51
CA THR A 146 15.56 17.91 7.25
C THR A 146 14.69 16.85 6.59
N THR A 147 14.72 16.78 5.26
CA THR A 147 14.03 15.75 4.45
C THR A 147 14.31 14.33 4.93
N ALA A 148 15.51 14.05 5.45
CA ALA A 148 15.89 12.72 5.90
C ALA A 148 15.38 12.37 7.31
N THR A 149 15.10 13.37 8.15
CA THR A 149 14.88 13.15 9.60
C THR A 149 13.48 13.51 10.09
N TRP A 150 12.60 14.07 9.27
CA TRP A 150 11.29 14.57 9.73
C TRP A 150 10.40 13.50 10.39
N LYS A 151 10.56 12.22 10.02
CA LYS A 151 9.86 11.09 10.65
C LYS A 151 10.58 10.50 11.87
N ASN A 152 11.78 10.96 12.20
CA ASN A 152 12.52 10.43 13.33
C ASN A 152 11.81 10.80 14.64
N SER A 153 11.88 9.90 15.62
CA SER A 153 11.40 10.20 16.96
C SER A 153 12.18 11.38 17.55
N GLY A 154 11.47 12.28 18.23
CA GLY A 154 11.99 13.53 18.78
C GLY A 154 11.99 14.70 17.80
N VAL A 155 11.59 14.49 16.53
CA VAL A 155 11.48 15.59 15.53
C VAL A 155 10.05 16.11 15.48
N LEU A 156 9.14 15.43 14.76
CA LEU A 156 7.72 15.77 14.77
C LEU A 156 6.91 14.93 15.77
N TYR A 157 7.27 13.66 15.93
CA TYR A 157 6.63 12.73 16.85
C TYR A 157 7.53 12.45 18.06
N PRO A 158 7.01 12.38 19.31
CA PRO A 158 5.61 12.54 19.70
C PRO A 158 5.19 13.98 20.02
N THR A 159 6.10 14.94 19.95
CA THR A 159 5.90 16.30 20.49
C THR A 159 4.83 17.11 19.76
N TYR A 160 4.85 17.10 18.42
CA TYR A 160 3.96 17.90 17.57
C TYR A 160 2.89 17.05 16.86
N LEU A 161 3.12 15.74 16.77
CA LEU A 161 2.20 14.73 16.25
C LEU A 161 2.10 13.57 17.23
N THR A 162 0.89 13.10 17.50
CA THR A 162 0.66 11.91 18.35
C THR A 162 1.03 10.61 17.65
N THR A 163 0.93 10.58 16.32
CA THR A 163 1.41 9.50 15.46
C THR A 163 1.76 10.10 14.10
N ILE A 164 2.71 9.52 13.37
CA ILE A 164 3.00 9.95 12.00
C ILE A 164 1.93 9.34 11.08
N PRO A 165 1.10 10.15 10.40
CA PRO A 165 0.10 9.62 9.47
C PRO A 165 0.74 8.81 8.33
N SER A 166 0.06 7.75 7.92
CA SER A 166 0.45 6.89 6.81
C SER A 166 -0.71 6.79 5.82
N ASP A 167 -0.39 6.67 4.53
CA ASP A 167 -1.42 6.56 3.51
C ASP A 167 -2.33 5.36 3.77
N PRO A 168 -3.66 5.49 3.64
CA PRO A 168 -4.59 4.38 3.85
C PRO A 168 -4.42 3.24 2.85
N LYS A 169 -3.68 3.44 1.75
CA LYS A 169 -3.43 2.43 0.73
C LYS A 169 -1.97 1.98 0.78
N ALA A 170 -1.77 0.66 0.87
CA ALA A 170 -0.43 0.06 0.86
C ALA A 170 0.35 0.45 -0.42
N GLY A 171 1.64 0.74 -0.26
CA GLY A 171 2.54 1.16 -1.35
C GLY A 171 2.54 2.67 -1.62
N TYR A 172 1.62 3.43 -1.03
CA TYR A 172 1.58 4.89 -1.12
C TYR A 172 2.20 5.52 0.13
N LEU A 173 2.78 6.71 -0.03
CA LEU A 173 3.40 7.44 1.06
C LEU A 173 3.24 8.94 0.89
N TYR A 174 3.29 9.64 2.02
CA TYR A 174 3.42 11.10 2.05
C TYR A 174 4.88 11.49 1.83
N GLY A 175 5.10 12.24 0.76
CA GLY A 175 6.39 12.84 0.45
C GLY A 175 6.56 14.15 1.21
N TYR A 176 7.76 14.38 1.75
CA TYR A 176 8.15 15.64 2.36
C TYR A 176 9.52 16.01 1.83
N ILE A 177 9.65 17.20 1.25
CA ILE A 177 10.92 17.74 0.79
C ILE A 177 11.09 19.12 1.38
N ARG A 178 12.15 19.30 2.16
CA ARG A 178 12.63 20.62 2.55
C ARG A 178 13.39 21.24 1.39
N THR A 179 12.90 22.37 0.87
CA THR A 179 13.55 23.11 -0.22
C THR A 179 14.57 24.10 0.33
N THR A 180 14.23 24.78 1.43
CA THR A 180 15.12 25.70 2.17
C THR A 180 14.90 25.54 3.68
N ALA A 181 15.64 26.26 4.52
CA ALA A 181 15.40 26.22 5.97
C ALA A 181 13.96 26.66 6.36
N THR A 182 13.29 27.44 5.52
CA THR A 182 11.99 28.06 5.79
C THR A 182 10.92 27.74 4.75
N THR A 183 11.18 26.82 3.81
CA THR A 183 10.21 26.36 2.81
C THR A 183 10.29 24.87 2.59
N TYR A 184 9.14 24.25 2.35
CA TYR A 184 9.02 22.83 2.08
C TYR A 184 7.85 22.54 1.13
N VAL A 185 7.82 21.32 0.60
CA VAL A 185 6.71 20.76 -0.15
C VAL A 185 6.32 19.41 0.47
N LEU A 186 5.05 19.26 0.82
CA LEU A 186 4.42 18.00 1.16
C LEU A 186 3.63 17.48 -0.03
N CYS A 187 3.64 16.17 -0.25
CA CYS A 187 3.00 15.57 -1.42
C CYS A 187 2.27 14.26 -1.12
N ALA A 188 1.20 14.03 -1.88
CA ALA A 188 0.47 12.76 -1.93
C ALA A 188 0.00 12.44 -3.35
N ALA A 189 -0.27 11.16 -3.59
CA ALA A 189 -0.94 10.70 -4.80
C ALA A 189 -2.43 10.53 -4.50
N LEU A 190 -3.27 11.35 -5.15
CA LEU A 190 -4.73 11.22 -5.07
C LEU A 190 -5.23 10.19 -6.08
N GLU A 191 -6.39 9.59 -5.81
CA GLU A 191 -7.02 8.60 -6.67
C GLU A 191 -8.03 9.19 -7.65
N VAL A 192 -8.65 10.32 -7.32
CA VAL A 192 -9.65 10.97 -8.18
C VAL A 192 -9.00 11.99 -9.11
N THR A 193 -8.18 12.89 -8.57
CA THR A 193 -7.45 13.91 -9.36
C THR A 193 -6.01 13.48 -9.52
N THR A 194 -5.69 12.84 -10.65
CA THR A 194 -4.37 12.23 -10.90
C THR A 194 -3.49 13.10 -11.80
N THR A 195 -3.77 14.40 -11.92
CA THR A 195 -2.93 15.34 -12.69
C THR A 195 -1.53 15.35 -12.07
N PRO A 196 -0.50 14.90 -12.79
CA PRO A 196 0.84 14.79 -12.22
C PRO A 196 1.38 16.15 -11.80
N ILE A 197 2.00 16.20 -10.62
CA ILE A 197 2.74 17.36 -10.14
C ILE A 197 4.18 16.96 -9.79
N SER A 198 5.09 17.93 -9.85
CA SER A 198 6.46 17.73 -9.38
C SER A 198 6.55 17.97 -7.87
N CYS A 199 7.16 17.03 -7.16
CA CYS A 199 7.38 17.08 -5.71
C CYS A 199 8.86 17.21 -5.35
N GLY A 200 9.63 17.85 -6.23
CA GLY A 200 11.10 17.84 -6.14
C GLY A 200 11.62 16.41 -6.25
N THR A 201 12.49 16.01 -5.33
CA THR A 201 12.99 14.63 -5.20
C THR A 201 12.07 13.74 -4.36
N GLY A 202 10.93 14.26 -3.91
CA GLY A 202 9.97 13.53 -3.08
C GLY A 202 9.16 12.56 -3.91
N THR A 203 8.94 11.36 -3.38
CA THR A 203 8.09 10.34 -4.00
C THR A 203 6.75 10.23 -3.28
N CYS A 204 5.72 9.74 -3.97
CA CYS A 204 4.43 9.38 -3.39
C CYS A 204 4.25 7.85 -3.34
N GLY A 205 5.38 7.13 -3.27
CA GLY A 205 5.45 5.67 -3.25
C GLY A 205 5.33 5.12 -4.66
N THR A 206 4.45 4.14 -4.84
CA THR A 206 4.14 3.56 -6.16
C THR A 206 3.19 4.44 -7.00
N GLY A 207 2.65 5.52 -6.42
CA GLY A 207 1.74 6.44 -7.09
C GLY A 207 2.44 7.68 -7.65
N THR A 208 1.87 8.23 -8.72
CA THR A 208 2.26 9.56 -9.23
C THR A 208 1.73 10.63 -8.28
N CYS A 209 2.61 11.50 -7.79
CA CYS A 209 2.18 12.64 -6.98
C CYS A 209 1.23 13.54 -7.76
N SER A 210 0.09 13.86 -7.17
CA SER A 210 -0.95 14.68 -7.82
C SER A 210 -1.54 15.77 -6.92
N TYR A 211 -1.10 15.83 -5.66
CA TYR A 211 -1.46 16.88 -4.73
C TYR A 211 -0.25 17.30 -3.89
N ALA A 212 -0.06 18.61 -3.74
CA ALA A 212 0.98 19.18 -2.92
C ALA A 212 0.40 20.22 -1.96
N ALA A 213 0.96 20.27 -0.76
CA ALA A 213 0.77 21.32 0.22
C ALA A 213 2.14 21.94 0.53
N THR A 214 2.25 23.26 0.37
CA THR A 214 3.47 24.00 0.73
C THR A 214 3.31 24.68 2.07
N ASN A 215 4.38 25.31 2.55
CA ASN A 215 4.26 26.25 3.66
C ASN A 215 3.22 27.35 3.31
N PRO A 216 2.44 27.83 4.31
CA PRO A 216 1.50 28.94 4.13
C PRO A 216 2.16 30.26 3.74
#